data_AF-A0A8H3VJ04-F1
#
_entry.id   AF-A0A8H3VJ04-F1
#
_cell.length_a   1.000
_cell.length_b   1.000
_cell.length_c   1.000
_cell.angle_alpha   90.00
_cell.angle_beta   90.00
_cell.angle_gamma   90.00
#
_symmetry.space_group_name_H-M   'P 1'
#
loop_
_entity.id
_entity.type
_entity.pdbx_description
1 polymer ?
#
loop_
_entity_poly.entity_id
_entity_poly.type
_entity_poly.pdbx_seq_one_letter_code
_entity_poly.pdbx_strand_id
1 'polypeptide(L)'
;MTATLHDNASKLYLAHRTGMTMLPRYGLDGATFDQAQTLSWTFAITFMSIWIPTLMNMMFGKVIRSVSTKAYPNIPASWGLSIRKVVGPRAVELSNGRTLEDVDTSIYCTGYNFAVPFLSEDFNPCPVIGEVPNLYRGVVPLHPDSKIRESLAFLGQTAVPLPAPLQMERQAMAVSQVWRGLSPIPLANEMKHWHEGWLKWRKDLVAKQKIKSHFYTAFVPLGGHLVWLDKTAGTGLFDNFGWLKHRAWSFWWSDQELYQLCKNGLFTPVVCRLLIWTYLNPSPLPEIFFSTTLTTFTHSSPHSQSSTHSPQPQLTHTLKTKFQLTFNMKFSIVAVMAVIVAVVSAVPTKESRSQCDPGSSSCDSPTGYGRDYTVCDSRHGLHHFSCQEGSACCEVQNGIACATPGTCREM
;
A
#
# COMPACT_ATOMS: atom_id res chain seq x y z
N MET A 1 15.86 -10.82 10.52
CA MET A 1 16.36 -11.64 11.64
C MET A 1 16.72 -13.05 11.20
N THR A 2 15.83 -13.80 10.54
CA THR A 2 16.21 -15.11 9.97
C THR A 2 17.28 -14.99 8.89
N ALA A 3 17.12 -14.06 7.95
CA ALA A 3 18.12 -13.81 6.89
C ALA A 3 19.50 -13.41 7.45
N THR A 4 19.55 -12.65 8.56
CA THR A 4 20.81 -12.18 9.15
C THR A 4 21.54 -13.26 9.94
N LEU A 5 20.80 -14.23 10.51
CA LEU A 5 21.39 -15.34 11.26
C LEU A 5 21.72 -16.54 10.37
N HIS A 6 21.15 -16.61 9.17
CA HIS A 6 21.31 -17.74 8.25
C HIS A 6 22.79 -18.08 7.98
N ASP A 7 23.63 -17.07 7.79
CA ASP A 7 25.05 -17.26 7.42
C ASP A 7 25.97 -17.47 8.64
N ASN A 8 25.46 -17.26 9.86
CA ASN A 8 26.24 -17.33 11.09
C ASN A 8 25.84 -18.50 12.00
N ALA A 9 24.63 -19.04 11.84
CA ALA A 9 24.12 -20.14 12.64
C ALA A 9 24.35 -21.48 11.94
N SER A 10 24.82 -22.49 12.68
CA SER A 10 24.99 -23.86 12.15
C SER A 10 23.67 -24.48 11.69
N LYS A 11 22.58 -24.21 12.44
CA LYS A 11 21.21 -24.59 12.10
C LYS A 11 20.25 -23.51 12.56
N LEU A 12 19.27 -23.20 11.70
CA LEU A 12 18.22 -22.25 12.01
C LEU A 12 16.85 -22.92 11.91
N TYR A 13 16.06 -22.75 12.97
CA TYR A 13 14.67 -23.20 13.05
C TYR A 13 13.76 -21.99 13.18
N LEU A 14 12.66 -21.99 12.44
CA LEU A 14 11.60 -21.00 12.61
C LEU A 14 10.35 -21.74 13.10
N ALA A 15 9.86 -21.35 14.27
CA ALA A 15 8.68 -21.96 14.87
C ALA A 15 7.49 -20.99 14.79
N HIS A 16 6.36 -21.47 14.29
CA HIS A 16 5.10 -20.73 14.27
C HIS A 16 3.91 -21.66 14.53
N ARG A 17 2.90 -21.16 15.24
CA ARG A 17 1.69 -21.95 15.53
C ARG A 17 0.68 -21.88 14.39
N THR A 18 0.52 -20.72 13.77
CA THR A 18 -0.61 -20.40 12.89
C THR A 18 -0.28 -20.46 11.39
N GLY A 19 0.96 -20.83 11.04
CA GLY A 19 1.46 -20.67 9.69
C GLY A 19 1.98 -19.25 9.43
N MET A 20 2.69 -19.11 8.32
CA MET A 20 3.17 -17.83 7.81
C MET A 20 2.85 -17.77 6.32
N THR A 21 2.52 -16.57 5.82
CA THR A 21 2.43 -16.29 4.39
C THR A 21 3.42 -15.19 4.08
N MET A 22 4.41 -15.50 3.25
CA MET A 22 5.49 -14.59 2.90
C MET A 22 5.13 -13.85 1.62
N LEU A 23 5.28 -12.53 1.62
CA LEU A 23 5.09 -11.70 0.43
C LEU A 23 6.45 -11.17 -0.03
N PRO A 24 6.76 -11.22 -1.33
CA PRO A 24 7.99 -10.64 -1.84
C PRO A 24 7.92 -9.12 -1.71
N ARG A 25 9.08 -8.49 -1.52
CA ARG A 25 9.18 -7.03 -1.56
C ARG A 25 9.01 -6.50 -2.99
N TYR A 26 9.53 -7.24 -3.96
CA TYR A 26 9.54 -6.86 -5.37
C TYR A 26 8.69 -7.83 -6.19
N GLY A 27 7.97 -7.29 -7.17
CA GLY A 27 7.33 -8.07 -8.22
C GLY A 27 8.36 -8.68 -9.18
N LEU A 28 7.87 -9.49 -10.11
CA LEU A 28 8.69 -10.06 -11.19
C LEU A 28 9.22 -9.00 -12.15
N ASP A 29 8.55 -7.85 -12.19
CA ASP A 29 8.91 -6.65 -12.96
C ASP A 29 9.91 -5.73 -12.23
N GLY A 30 10.37 -6.11 -11.04
CA GLY A 30 11.25 -5.29 -10.20
C GLY A 30 10.55 -4.14 -9.47
N ALA A 31 9.26 -3.91 -9.73
CA ALA A 31 8.46 -2.92 -9.01
C ALA A 31 8.27 -3.34 -7.55
N THR A 32 8.06 -2.38 -6.65
CA THR A 32 7.78 -2.71 -5.25
C THR A 32 6.35 -3.20 -5.09
N PHE A 33 6.13 -4.19 -4.22
CA PHE A 33 4.82 -4.85 -4.07
C PHE A 33 3.71 -3.86 -3.68
N ASP A 34 4.04 -2.84 -2.90
CA ASP A 34 3.12 -1.78 -2.49
C ASP A 34 2.80 -0.77 -3.61
N GLN A 35 3.60 -0.67 -4.67
CA GLN A 35 3.23 0.13 -5.85
C GLN A 35 1.97 -0.39 -6.55
N ALA A 36 1.65 -1.68 -6.40
CA ALA A 36 0.39 -2.24 -6.91
C ALA A 36 -0.85 -1.68 -6.17
N GLN A 37 -0.68 -1.06 -4.99
CA GLN A 37 -1.76 -0.45 -4.24
C GLN A 37 -2.10 0.96 -4.76
N THR A 38 -2.68 1.03 -5.95
CA THR A 38 -3.18 2.29 -6.53
C THR A 38 -4.40 2.84 -5.78
N LEU A 39 -4.80 4.09 -6.07
CA LEU A 39 -6.02 4.65 -5.50
C LEU A 39 -7.27 3.91 -6.01
N SER A 40 -7.32 3.56 -7.29
CA SER A 40 -8.36 2.69 -7.89
C SER A 40 -8.49 1.38 -7.12
N TRP A 41 -7.36 0.72 -6.84
CA TRP A 41 -7.33 -0.49 -6.04
C TRP A 41 -7.85 -0.24 -4.63
N THR A 42 -7.38 0.83 -3.97
CA THR A 42 -7.82 1.23 -2.63
C THR A 42 -9.33 1.46 -2.55
N PHE A 43 -9.94 2.05 -3.58
CA PHE A 43 -11.39 2.25 -3.67
C PHE A 43 -12.13 0.94 -3.84
N ALA A 44 -11.64 0.06 -4.71
CA ALA A 44 -12.21 -1.26 -4.92
C ALA A 44 -12.20 -2.09 -3.62
N ILE A 45 -11.05 -2.18 -2.95
CA ILE A 45 -10.95 -2.93 -1.68
C ILE A 45 -11.78 -2.30 -0.56
N THR A 46 -11.89 -0.97 -0.53
CA THR A 46 -12.73 -0.25 0.43
C THR A 46 -14.20 -0.61 0.20
N PHE A 47 -14.69 -0.48 -1.03
CA PHE A 47 -16.05 -0.85 -1.41
C PHE A 47 -16.34 -2.32 -1.06
N MET A 48 -15.47 -3.23 -1.47
CA MET A 48 -15.64 -4.66 -1.23
C MET A 48 -15.65 -5.00 0.27
N SER A 49 -14.80 -4.33 1.06
CA SER A 49 -14.75 -4.55 2.51
C SER A 49 -16.02 -4.11 3.24
N ILE A 50 -16.77 -3.15 2.67
CA ILE A 50 -18.03 -2.65 3.24
C ILE A 50 -19.19 -3.55 2.79
N TRP A 51 -19.30 -3.83 1.49
CA TRP A 51 -20.51 -4.43 0.92
C TRP A 51 -20.45 -5.96 0.78
N ILE A 52 -19.26 -6.53 0.56
CA ILE A 52 -19.07 -7.97 0.30
C ILE A 52 -17.81 -8.52 0.99
N PRO A 53 -17.64 -8.32 2.32
CA PRO A 53 -16.40 -8.63 3.04
C PRO A 53 -16.00 -10.11 3.00
N THR A 54 -16.96 -11.03 3.04
CA THR A 54 -16.67 -12.47 2.99
C THR A 54 -16.02 -12.87 1.67
N LEU A 55 -16.54 -12.34 0.55
CA LEU A 55 -15.97 -12.60 -0.77
C LEU A 55 -14.59 -11.93 -0.91
N MET A 56 -14.44 -10.70 -0.43
CA MET A 56 -13.16 -9.99 -0.42
C MET A 56 -12.08 -10.80 0.30
N ASN A 57 -12.36 -11.27 1.51
CA ASN A 57 -11.42 -12.06 2.31
C ASN A 57 -11.04 -13.38 1.62
N MET A 58 -12.00 -14.05 0.97
CA MET A 58 -11.75 -15.27 0.22
C MET A 58 -10.82 -15.01 -0.97
N MET A 59 -11.08 -13.97 -1.76
CA MET A 59 -10.26 -13.62 -2.93
C MET A 59 -8.86 -13.18 -2.51
N PHE A 60 -8.75 -12.28 -1.51
CA PHE A 60 -7.45 -11.87 -0.97
C PHE A 60 -6.64 -13.05 -0.44
N GLY A 61 -7.27 -13.96 0.30
CA GLY A 61 -6.60 -15.17 0.77
C GLY A 61 -6.03 -16.03 -0.36
N LYS A 62 -6.78 -16.19 -1.47
CA LYS A 62 -6.30 -16.91 -2.66
C LYS A 62 -5.15 -16.19 -3.34
N VAL A 63 -5.27 -14.87 -3.55
CA VAL A 63 -4.24 -14.05 -4.23
C VAL A 63 -2.95 -14.04 -3.42
N ILE A 64 -3.01 -13.69 -2.13
CA ILE A 64 -1.82 -13.64 -1.25
C ILE A 64 -1.16 -15.02 -1.20
N ARG A 65 -1.93 -16.10 -1.08
CA ARG A 65 -1.36 -17.46 -1.07
C ARG A 65 -0.66 -17.78 -2.39
N SER A 66 -1.28 -17.46 -3.52
CA SER A 66 -0.70 -17.68 -4.85
C SER A 66 0.61 -16.91 -5.03
N VAL A 67 0.61 -15.61 -4.69
CA VAL A 67 1.81 -14.75 -4.72
C VAL A 67 2.91 -15.35 -3.84
N SER A 68 2.55 -15.75 -2.61
CA SER A 68 3.50 -16.34 -1.67
C SER A 68 4.13 -17.63 -2.20
N THR A 69 3.31 -18.57 -2.70
CA THR A 69 3.81 -19.84 -3.22
C THR A 69 4.66 -19.68 -4.47
N LYS A 70 4.37 -18.67 -5.31
CA LYS A 70 5.19 -18.37 -6.50
C LYS A 70 6.52 -17.73 -6.13
N ALA A 71 6.52 -16.80 -5.18
CA ALA A 71 7.73 -16.10 -4.75
C ALA A 71 8.65 -16.98 -3.89
N TYR A 72 8.07 -17.91 -3.12
CA TYR A 72 8.79 -18.77 -2.19
C TYR A 72 8.35 -20.23 -2.36
N PRO A 73 8.73 -20.88 -3.48
CA PRO A 73 8.31 -22.27 -3.75
C PRO A 73 8.97 -23.28 -2.79
N ASN A 74 10.17 -22.98 -2.30
CA ASN A 74 11.00 -23.90 -1.52
C ASN A 74 11.15 -23.45 -0.06
N ILE A 75 10.04 -23.21 0.65
CA ILE A 75 10.10 -22.88 2.09
C ILE A 75 10.59 -24.12 2.86
N PRO A 76 11.69 -24.04 3.62
CA PRO A 76 12.23 -25.19 4.35
C PRO A 76 11.24 -25.75 5.37
N ALA A 77 11.16 -27.08 5.49
CA ALA A 77 10.33 -27.74 6.49
C ALA A 77 10.73 -27.37 7.94
N SER A 78 11.98 -26.95 8.16
CA SER A 78 12.49 -26.42 9.44
C SER A 78 11.84 -25.10 9.86
N TRP A 79 11.06 -24.45 8.98
CA TRP A 79 10.37 -23.19 9.27
C TRP A 79 8.90 -23.35 9.66
N GLY A 80 8.38 -24.58 9.63
CA GLY A 80 7.01 -24.92 9.97
C GLY A 80 6.85 -25.59 11.34
N LEU A 81 7.76 -25.34 12.28
CA LEU A 81 7.79 -26.07 13.54
C LEU A 81 6.82 -25.48 14.57
N SER A 82 6.32 -26.33 15.47
CA SER A 82 5.51 -25.91 16.61
C SER A 82 6.15 -26.43 17.88
N ILE A 83 6.50 -25.52 18.81
CA ILE A 83 7.17 -25.85 20.07
C ILE A 83 6.11 -26.21 21.12
N ARG A 84 6.33 -27.34 21.82
CA ARG A 84 5.50 -27.78 22.95
C ARG A 84 6.06 -27.28 24.29
N LYS A 85 7.31 -27.61 24.60
CA LYS A 85 7.99 -27.20 25.84
C LYS A 85 9.51 -27.28 25.72
N VAL A 86 10.22 -26.51 26.54
CA VAL A 86 11.65 -26.68 26.77
C VAL A 86 11.83 -27.84 27.76
N VAL A 87 12.63 -28.85 27.42
CA VAL A 87 12.78 -30.09 28.21
C VAL A 87 14.15 -30.23 28.87
N GLY A 88 15.10 -29.37 28.51
CA GLY A 88 16.43 -29.33 29.09
C GLY A 88 17.14 -28.03 28.77
N PRO A 89 18.38 -27.84 29.25
CA PRO A 89 19.14 -26.60 29.07
C PRO A 89 19.46 -26.29 27.59
N ARG A 90 19.49 -27.31 26.73
CA ARG A 90 19.75 -27.22 25.29
C ARG A 90 18.75 -28.01 24.45
N ALA A 91 17.57 -28.32 25.00
CA ALA A 91 16.64 -29.27 24.40
C ALA A 91 15.19 -28.73 24.36
N VAL A 92 14.56 -28.82 23.19
CA VAL A 92 13.20 -28.32 22.94
C VAL A 92 12.33 -29.40 22.33
N GLU A 93 11.24 -29.78 23.01
CA GLU A 93 10.24 -30.71 22.50
C GLU A 93 9.24 -29.99 21.59
N LEU A 94 9.02 -30.55 20.41
CA LEU A 94 8.05 -30.08 19.42
C LEU A 94 6.68 -30.72 19.64
N SER A 95 5.64 -30.08 19.12
CA SER A 95 4.24 -30.53 19.23
C SER A 95 3.96 -31.88 18.57
N ASN A 96 4.85 -32.36 17.70
CA ASN A 96 4.77 -33.69 17.09
C ASN A 96 5.54 -34.77 17.88
N GLY A 97 6.04 -34.46 19.09
CA GLY A 97 6.79 -35.36 19.96
C GLY A 97 8.28 -35.48 19.65
N ARG A 98 8.78 -34.86 18.57
CA ARG A 98 10.22 -34.82 18.28
C ARG A 98 10.92 -33.82 19.20
N THR A 99 12.07 -34.19 19.74
CA THR A 99 12.95 -33.26 20.47
C THR A 99 14.04 -32.72 19.55
N LEU A 100 14.27 -31.42 19.61
CA LEU A 100 15.45 -30.77 19.07
C LEU A 100 16.49 -30.67 20.17
N GLU A 101 17.61 -31.35 19.99
CA GLU A 101 18.78 -31.27 20.87
C GLU A 101 19.74 -30.18 20.36
N ASP A 102 20.72 -29.82 21.20
CA ASP A 102 21.78 -28.86 20.91
C ASP A 102 21.29 -27.46 20.49
N VAL A 103 20.20 -27.00 21.10
CA VAL A 103 19.69 -25.64 20.90
C VAL A 103 20.46 -24.67 21.81
N ASP A 104 21.37 -23.89 21.21
CA ASP A 104 22.17 -22.89 21.94
C ASP A 104 21.39 -21.63 22.32
N THR A 105 20.43 -21.20 21.49
CA THR A 105 19.76 -19.90 21.66
C THR A 105 18.32 -19.96 21.19
N SER A 106 17.42 -19.38 21.98
CA SER A 106 16.01 -19.18 21.63
C SER A 106 15.69 -17.69 21.56
N ILE A 107 15.20 -17.22 20.41
CA ILE A 107 14.83 -15.82 20.20
C ILE A 107 13.31 -15.72 20.05
N TYR A 108 12.68 -14.98 20.97
CA TYR A 108 11.22 -14.83 21.00
C TYR A 108 10.75 -13.65 20.15
N CYS A 109 10.51 -13.91 18.86
CA CYS A 109 9.88 -12.95 17.94
C CYS A 109 8.35 -12.91 18.09
N THR A 110 7.85 -12.80 19.32
CA THR A 110 6.42 -12.99 19.66
C THR A 110 5.56 -11.72 19.57
N GLY A 111 6.14 -10.61 19.15
CA GLY A 111 5.46 -9.32 18.98
C GLY A 111 5.55 -8.41 20.20
N TYR A 112 4.77 -7.33 20.17
CA TYR A 112 4.75 -6.28 21.19
C TYR A 112 3.32 -5.95 21.59
N ASN A 113 3.13 -5.48 22.82
CA ASN A 113 1.86 -4.94 23.31
C ASN A 113 1.93 -3.41 23.37
N PHE A 114 0.79 -2.75 23.20
CA PHE A 114 0.67 -1.32 23.48
C PHE A 114 0.55 -1.08 24.98
N ALA A 115 1.23 -0.04 25.46
CA ALA A 115 1.09 0.50 26.80
C ALA A 115 1.31 2.01 26.76
N VAL A 116 0.62 2.74 27.63
CA VAL A 116 0.78 4.20 27.78
C VAL A 116 0.99 4.52 29.27
N PRO A 117 2.14 4.11 29.85
CA PRO A 117 2.34 4.08 31.31
C PRO A 117 2.45 5.46 31.97
N PHE A 118 2.56 6.54 31.18
CA PHE A 118 2.66 7.90 31.68
C PHE A 118 1.30 8.59 31.88
N LEU A 119 0.20 7.98 31.44
CA LEU A 119 -1.16 8.49 31.66
C LEU A 119 -1.77 7.83 32.90
N SER A 120 -2.57 8.58 33.65
CA SER A 120 -3.40 7.99 34.70
C SER A 120 -4.47 7.07 34.12
N GLU A 121 -5.02 6.20 34.97
CA GLU A 121 -5.98 5.17 34.57
C GLU A 121 -7.18 5.73 33.79
N ASP A 122 -7.70 6.89 34.18
CA ASP A 122 -8.83 7.56 33.53
C ASP A 122 -8.58 7.94 32.06
N PHE A 123 -7.32 8.18 31.68
CA PHE A 123 -6.93 8.57 30.32
C PHE A 123 -6.21 7.45 29.55
N ASN A 124 -5.91 6.33 30.21
CA ASN A 124 -5.14 5.26 29.61
C ASN A 124 -6.00 4.50 28.59
N PRO A 125 -5.65 4.53 27.29
CA PRO A 125 -6.42 3.81 26.28
C PRO A 125 -6.20 2.30 26.35
N CYS A 126 -5.19 1.83 27.06
CA CYS A 126 -4.84 0.41 27.19
C CYS A 126 -4.80 0.03 28.68
N PRO A 127 -5.95 -0.01 29.37
CA PRO A 127 -5.99 -0.36 30.80
C PRO A 127 -5.56 -1.82 31.04
N VAL A 128 -5.81 -2.71 30.05
CA VAL A 128 -5.36 -4.09 30.06
C VAL A 128 -4.33 -4.31 28.96
N ILE A 129 -3.12 -4.71 29.35
CA ILE A 129 -2.01 -4.94 28.41
C ILE A 129 -2.39 -6.05 27.42
N GLY A 130 -2.20 -5.77 26.13
CA GLY A 130 -2.45 -6.74 25.05
C GLY A 130 -3.92 -6.83 24.61
N GLU A 131 -4.82 -6.04 25.20
CA GLU A 131 -6.18 -5.88 24.71
C GLU A 131 -6.29 -4.76 23.65
N VAL A 132 -7.48 -4.66 23.07
CA VAL A 132 -7.81 -3.63 22.08
C VAL A 132 -7.87 -2.27 22.79
N PRO A 133 -7.19 -1.22 22.29
CA PRO A 133 -7.27 0.10 22.90
C PRO A 133 -8.71 0.62 22.96
N ASN A 134 -9.11 1.17 24.11
CA ASN A 134 -10.41 1.78 24.40
C ASN A 134 -10.59 3.13 23.69
N LEU A 135 -10.61 3.07 22.36
CA LEU A 135 -10.56 4.22 21.47
C LEU A 135 -11.63 4.09 20.38
N TYR A 136 -12.23 5.23 20.01
CA TYR A 136 -12.98 5.40 18.78
C TYR A 136 -11.99 5.58 17.61
N ARG A 137 -12.15 4.74 16.57
CA ARG A 137 -11.27 4.69 15.38
C ARG A 137 -9.79 4.49 15.67
N GLY A 138 -9.48 4.00 16.89
CA GLY A 138 -8.12 3.95 17.46
C GLY A 138 -7.42 5.30 17.49
N VAL A 139 -8.19 6.39 17.64
CA VAL A 139 -7.67 7.76 17.71
C VAL A 139 -8.23 8.52 18.92
N VAL A 140 -9.56 8.58 19.07
CA VAL A 140 -10.22 9.42 20.08
C VAL A 140 -10.53 8.57 21.33
N PRO A 141 -10.21 9.02 22.56
CA PRO A 141 -10.54 8.27 23.77
C PRO A 141 -12.05 8.09 23.96
N LEU A 142 -12.47 6.94 24.48
CA LEU A 142 -13.87 6.70 24.87
C LEU A 142 -14.19 7.24 26.27
N HIS A 143 -13.80 8.49 26.53
CA HIS A 143 -13.98 9.15 27.82
C HIS A 143 -15.40 9.76 27.95
N PRO A 144 -16.05 9.72 29.14
CA PRO A 144 -17.37 10.33 29.34
C PRO A 144 -17.41 11.83 29.02
N ASP A 145 -16.43 12.59 29.51
CA ASP A 145 -16.29 14.03 29.25
C ASP A 145 -16.00 14.32 27.77
N SER A 146 -16.83 15.15 27.13
CA SER A 146 -16.63 15.57 25.74
C SER A 146 -15.39 16.43 25.56
N LYS A 147 -15.00 17.24 26.55
CA LYS A 147 -13.81 18.09 26.44
C LYS A 147 -12.56 17.26 26.22
N ILE A 148 -12.41 16.15 26.97
CA ILE A 148 -11.30 15.21 26.82
C ILE A 148 -11.31 14.56 25.43
N ARG A 149 -12.49 14.16 24.93
CA ARG A 149 -12.63 13.60 23.58
C ARG A 149 -12.26 14.57 22.47
N GLU A 150 -12.42 15.86 22.71
CA GLU A 150 -12.13 16.95 21.78
C GLU A 150 -10.76 17.59 22.00
N SER A 151 -9.97 17.14 22.99
CA SER A 151 -8.67 17.72 23.31
C SER A 151 -7.53 16.70 23.46
N LEU A 152 -7.84 15.40 23.48
CA LEU A 152 -6.86 14.31 23.59
C LEU A 152 -7.04 13.33 22.42
N ALA A 153 -5.95 12.94 21.79
CA ALA A 153 -5.94 11.95 20.72
C ALA A 153 -4.68 11.08 20.78
N PHE A 154 -4.82 9.85 20.30
CA PHE A 154 -3.74 8.88 20.19
C PHE A 154 -3.48 8.58 18.72
N LEU A 155 -2.25 8.75 18.27
CA LEU A 155 -1.86 8.43 16.89
C LEU A 155 -1.11 7.11 16.87
N GLY A 156 -1.33 6.31 15.82
CA GLY A 156 -0.66 5.01 15.66
C GLY A 156 -1.29 3.84 16.44
N GLN A 157 -2.42 4.05 17.14
CA GLN A 157 -3.21 2.98 17.77
C GLN A 157 -4.22 2.32 16.82
N THR A 158 -4.03 2.54 15.52
CA THR A 158 -4.83 1.96 14.44
C THR A 158 -3.94 1.48 13.31
N ALA A 159 -4.31 0.35 12.71
CA ALA A 159 -3.68 -0.15 11.50
C ALA A 159 -4.71 -0.64 10.48
N VAL A 160 -4.47 -0.25 9.24
CA VAL A 160 -5.02 -0.86 8.02
C VAL A 160 -3.86 -1.26 7.10
N PRO A 161 -4.06 -2.08 6.04
CA PRO A 161 -3.01 -2.45 5.09
C PRO A 161 -2.69 -1.32 4.11
N LEU A 162 -2.25 -0.18 4.67
CA LEU A 162 -1.62 0.96 4.01
C LEU A 162 -0.29 1.25 4.70
N PRO A 163 0.63 2.01 4.09
CA PRO A 163 1.86 2.45 4.77
C PRO A 163 1.55 3.22 6.06
N ALA A 164 2.23 2.87 7.15
CA ALA A 164 2.00 3.49 8.47
C ALA A 164 2.20 5.03 8.48
N PRO A 165 3.22 5.61 7.82
CA PRO A 165 3.38 7.06 7.77
C PRO A 165 2.18 7.78 7.14
N LEU A 166 1.63 7.22 6.06
CA LEU A 166 0.43 7.75 5.40
C LEU A 166 -0.79 7.71 6.33
N GLN A 167 -0.93 6.62 7.09
CA GLN A 167 -2.03 6.50 8.06
C GLN A 167 -1.90 7.54 9.19
N MET A 168 -0.71 7.67 9.78
CA MET A 168 -0.47 8.62 10.87
C MET A 168 -0.66 10.07 10.43
N GLU A 169 -0.19 10.42 9.22
CA GLU A 169 -0.42 11.75 8.65
C GLU A 169 -1.92 12.07 8.54
N ARG A 170 -2.71 11.14 7.99
CA ARG A 170 -4.16 11.33 7.85
C ARG A 170 -4.88 11.37 9.20
N GLN A 171 -4.41 10.61 10.19
CA GLN A 171 -4.92 10.71 11.56
C GLN A 171 -4.62 12.09 12.16
N ALA A 172 -3.40 12.60 12.00
CA ALA A 172 -3.03 13.93 12.47
C ALA A 172 -3.87 15.02 11.80
N MET A 173 -4.12 14.91 10.50
CA MET A 173 -5.02 15.82 9.78
C MET A 173 -6.45 15.75 10.35
N ALA A 174 -7.01 14.55 10.55
CA ALA A 174 -8.33 14.37 11.12
C ALA A 174 -8.46 14.98 12.52
N VAL A 175 -7.49 14.71 13.40
CA VAL A 175 -7.45 15.31 14.75
C VAL A 175 -7.38 16.84 14.67
N SER A 176 -6.57 17.38 13.76
CA SER A 176 -6.47 18.83 13.58
C SER A 176 -7.79 19.47 13.14
N GLN A 177 -8.56 18.82 12.26
CA GLN A 177 -9.89 19.31 11.86
C GLN A 177 -10.90 19.22 13.00
N VAL A 178 -10.84 18.16 13.81
CA VAL A 178 -11.68 17.99 15.00
C VAL A 178 -11.41 19.10 16.01
N TRP A 179 -10.14 19.34 16.36
CA TRP A 179 -9.77 20.37 17.34
C TRP A 179 -10.06 21.80 16.86
N ARG A 180 -10.11 22.03 15.55
CA ARG A 180 -10.57 23.30 14.97
C ARG A 180 -12.10 23.45 14.92
N GLY A 181 -12.86 22.42 15.30
CA GLY A 181 -14.32 22.41 15.20
C GLY A 181 -14.84 22.29 13.76
N LEU A 182 -13.98 21.97 12.79
CA LEU A 182 -14.37 21.84 11.38
C LEU A 182 -14.90 20.45 11.04
N SER A 183 -14.52 19.44 11.82
CA SER A 183 -15.06 18.09 11.71
C SER A 183 -15.66 17.65 13.05
N PRO A 184 -16.98 17.42 13.13
CA PRO A 184 -17.59 16.99 14.37
C PRO A 184 -17.21 15.54 14.67
N ILE A 185 -16.93 15.26 15.94
CA ILE A 185 -16.90 13.88 16.43
C ILE A 185 -18.32 13.43 16.79
N PRO A 186 -18.65 12.14 16.63
CA PRO A 186 -19.96 11.63 16.98
C PRO A 186 -20.21 11.67 18.51
N LEU A 187 -21.45 11.43 18.91
CA LEU A 187 -21.82 11.35 20.33
C LEU A 187 -21.16 10.15 21.03
N ALA A 188 -21.02 10.21 22.36
CA ALA A 188 -20.32 9.18 23.13
C ALA A 188 -20.91 7.78 22.94
N ASN A 189 -22.24 7.67 22.88
CA ASN A 189 -22.95 6.43 22.63
C ASN A 189 -22.65 5.86 21.23
N GLU A 190 -22.58 6.71 20.20
CA GLU A 190 -22.24 6.29 18.83
C GLU A 190 -20.78 5.81 18.74
N MET A 191 -19.85 6.50 19.41
CA MET A 191 -18.45 6.08 19.49
C MET A 191 -18.29 4.74 20.21
N LYS A 192 -19.01 4.55 21.32
CA LYS A 192 -19.05 3.27 22.05
C LYS A 192 -19.65 2.17 21.19
N HIS A 193 -20.77 2.42 20.52
CA HIS A 193 -21.40 1.47 19.62
C HIS A 193 -20.47 1.05 18.47
N TRP A 194 -19.73 2.00 17.89
CA TRP A 194 -18.71 1.70 16.89
C TRP A 194 -17.63 0.78 17.47
N HIS A 195 -17.14 1.06 18.68
CA HIS A 195 -16.09 0.27 19.34
C HIS A 195 -16.56 -1.15 19.67
N GLU A 196 -17.79 -1.32 20.17
CA GLU A 196 -18.41 -2.63 20.36
C GLU A 196 -18.51 -3.41 19.04
N GLY A 197 -18.88 -2.74 17.95
CA GLY A 197 -18.87 -3.31 16.61
C GLY A 197 -17.47 -3.74 16.15
N TRP A 198 -16.43 -2.96 16.47
CA TRP A 198 -15.04 -3.32 16.21
C TRP A 198 -14.62 -4.57 16.99
N LEU A 199 -14.93 -4.65 18.28
CA LEU A 199 -14.67 -5.84 19.10
C LEU A 199 -15.38 -7.07 18.56
N LYS A 200 -16.65 -6.95 18.14
CA LYS A 200 -17.41 -8.05 17.53
C LYS A 200 -16.75 -8.51 16.22
N TRP A 201 -16.45 -7.59 15.31
CA TRP A 201 -15.78 -7.90 14.05
C TRP A 201 -14.44 -8.63 14.26
N ARG A 202 -13.65 -8.20 15.26
CA ARG A 202 -12.40 -8.89 15.64
C ARG A 202 -12.66 -10.30 16.14
N LYS A 203 -13.64 -10.49 17.03
CA LYS A 203 -14.04 -11.83 17.52
C LYS A 203 -14.45 -12.73 16.34
N ASP A 204 -15.23 -12.23 15.40
CA ASP A 204 -15.67 -12.97 14.22
C ASP A 204 -14.51 -13.36 13.30
N LEU A 205 -13.47 -12.51 13.18
CA LEU A 205 -12.26 -12.84 12.43
C LEU A 205 -11.41 -13.91 13.13
N VAL A 206 -11.20 -13.77 14.44
CA VAL A 206 -10.43 -14.74 15.23
C VAL A 206 -11.12 -16.09 15.27
N ALA A 207 -12.45 -16.12 15.38
CA ALA A 207 -13.24 -17.36 15.38
C ALA A 207 -13.13 -18.16 14.07
N LYS A 208 -12.77 -17.52 12.95
CA LYS A 208 -12.52 -18.19 11.67
C LYS A 208 -11.14 -18.86 11.61
N GLN A 209 -10.24 -18.55 12.55
CA GLN A 209 -8.92 -19.15 12.59
C GLN A 209 -8.98 -20.51 13.29
N LYS A 210 -8.38 -21.52 12.67
CA LYS A 210 -8.32 -22.90 13.22
C LYS A 210 -7.46 -23.01 14.48
N ILE A 211 -6.59 -22.03 14.71
CA ILE A 211 -5.58 -22.02 15.78
C ILE A 211 -5.72 -20.71 16.55
N LYS A 212 -5.69 -20.79 17.87
CA LYS A 212 -5.69 -19.63 18.75
C LYS A 212 -4.48 -18.74 18.42
N SER A 213 -4.75 -17.55 17.91
CA SER A 213 -3.73 -16.57 17.50
C SER A 213 -3.98 -15.23 18.16
N HIS A 214 -2.92 -14.45 18.35
CA HIS A 214 -3.02 -13.05 18.72
C HIS A 214 -3.18 -12.22 17.45
N PHE A 215 -4.38 -11.70 17.24
CA PHE A 215 -4.66 -10.77 16.15
C PHE A 215 -4.22 -9.36 16.57
N TYR A 216 -3.40 -8.70 15.74
CA TYR A 216 -2.85 -7.38 16.03
C TYR A 216 -3.93 -6.40 16.52
N THR A 217 -3.76 -5.86 17.73
CA THR A 217 -4.82 -5.17 18.48
C THR A 217 -5.29 -3.87 17.84
N ALA A 218 -4.40 -3.16 17.16
CA ALA A 218 -4.71 -1.93 16.43
C ALA A 218 -5.45 -2.13 15.10
N PHE A 219 -5.59 -3.37 14.61
CA PHE A 219 -6.19 -3.57 13.29
C PHE A 219 -7.71 -3.31 13.29
N VAL A 220 -8.17 -2.42 12.40
CA VAL A 220 -9.57 -1.98 12.28
C VAL A 220 -10.23 -2.40 10.96
N PRO A 221 -11.58 -2.38 10.86
CA PRO A 221 -12.27 -2.58 9.59
C PRO A 221 -11.87 -1.52 8.55
N LEU A 222 -11.24 -1.97 7.46
CA LEU A 222 -10.64 -1.14 6.42
C LEU A 222 -11.57 -0.05 5.88
N GLY A 223 -12.67 -0.45 5.23
CA GLY A 223 -13.44 0.50 4.42
C GLY A 223 -14.11 1.57 5.26
N GLY A 224 -14.73 1.19 6.37
CA GLY A 224 -15.32 2.15 7.30
C GLY A 224 -14.28 3.11 7.88
N HIS A 225 -13.04 2.68 8.08
CA HIS A 225 -11.98 3.53 8.62
C HIS A 225 -11.44 4.52 7.58
N LEU A 226 -11.21 4.09 6.34
CA LEU A 226 -10.70 4.99 5.27
C LEU A 226 -11.70 6.08 4.89
N VAL A 227 -13.00 5.76 4.86
CA VAL A 227 -14.06 6.75 4.63
C VAL A 227 -14.12 7.76 5.77
N TRP A 228 -14.00 7.29 7.02
CA TRP A 228 -13.96 8.19 8.18
C TRP A 228 -12.73 9.10 8.15
N LEU A 229 -11.54 8.56 7.85
CA LEU A 229 -10.32 9.36 7.72
C LEU A 229 -10.46 10.40 6.61
N ASP A 230 -11.02 10.05 5.46
CA ASP A 230 -11.19 11.00 4.36
C ASP A 230 -12.10 12.17 4.73
N LYS A 231 -13.26 11.84 5.30
CA LYS A 231 -14.25 12.83 5.71
C LYS A 231 -13.72 13.73 6.82
N THR A 232 -13.11 13.15 7.86
CA THR A 232 -12.67 13.87 9.06
C THR A 232 -11.39 14.65 8.80
N ALA A 233 -10.47 14.14 7.98
CA ALA A 233 -9.27 14.88 7.59
C ALA A 233 -9.55 15.96 6.55
N GLY A 234 -10.70 15.90 5.86
CA GLY A 234 -11.03 16.81 4.78
C GLY A 234 -10.16 16.61 3.53
N THR A 235 -9.69 15.38 3.28
CA THR A 235 -8.82 15.10 2.12
C THR A 235 -9.60 15.11 0.79
N GLY A 236 -10.92 14.87 0.84
CA GLY A 236 -11.80 14.93 -0.32
C GLY A 236 -11.52 13.86 -1.39
N LEU A 237 -10.77 12.80 -1.06
CA LEU A 237 -10.41 11.74 -2.01
C LEU A 237 -11.67 11.03 -2.50
N PHE A 238 -12.57 10.64 -1.59
CA PHE A 238 -13.74 9.85 -1.98
C PHE A 238 -14.74 10.67 -2.82
N ASP A 239 -14.78 11.99 -2.68
CA ASP A 239 -15.64 12.84 -3.50
C ASP A 239 -15.03 13.17 -4.87
N ASN A 240 -13.71 13.35 -4.94
CA ASN A 240 -13.03 13.72 -6.19
C ASN A 240 -12.56 12.50 -7.01
N PHE A 241 -12.61 11.28 -6.47
CA PHE A 241 -12.23 10.06 -7.21
C PHE A 241 -13.30 8.96 -7.17
N GLY A 242 -14.40 9.16 -6.45
CA GLY A 242 -15.50 8.20 -6.35
C GLY A 242 -16.25 8.00 -7.68
N TRP A 243 -16.60 6.76 -7.99
CA TRP A 243 -17.19 6.39 -9.30
C TRP A 243 -18.49 7.12 -9.65
N LEU A 244 -19.30 7.47 -8.64
CA LEU A 244 -20.62 8.09 -8.83
C LEU A 244 -20.67 9.53 -8.30
N LYS A 245 -19.52 10.19 -8.15
CA LYS A 245 -19.44 11.52 -7.54
C LYS A 245 -19.30 12.58 -8.60
N HIS A 246 -20.15 13.61 -8.54
CA HIS A 246 -20.12 14.72 -9.48
C HIS A 246 -18.75 15.43 -9.52
N ARG A 247 -18.09 15.59 -8.37
CA ARG A 247 -16.75 16.19 -8.29
C ARG A 247 -15.69 15.33 -8.99
N ALA A 248 -15.80 14.00 -8.94
CA ALA A 248 -14.88 13.12 -9.66
C ALA A 248 -15.02 13.25 -11.17
N TRP A 249 -16.25 13.33 -11.66
CA TRP A 249 -16.54 13.62 -13.05
C TRP A 249 -16.01 15.00 -13.46
N SER A 250 -16.30 16.04 -12.67
CA SER A 250 -15.78 17.38 -12.90
C SER A 250 -14.26 17.40 -12.99
N PHE A 251 -13.56 16.74 -12.06
CA PHE A 251 -12.10 16.68 -12.06
C PHE A 251 -11.58 15.93 -13.28
N TRP A 252 -12.20 14.78 -13.62
CA TRP A 252 -11.85 14.04 -14.83
C TRP A 252 -11.99 14.90 -16.10
N TRP A 253 -13.06 15.68 -16.23
CA TRP A 253 -13.23 16.57 -17.38
C TRP A 253 -12.25 17.74 -17.41
N SER A 254 -11.83 18.25 -16.25
CA SER A 254 -10.89 19.37 -16.16
C SER A 254 -9.44 18.97 -16.45
N ASP A 255 -9.00 17.82 -15.94
CA ASP A 255 -7.62 17.35 -16.11
C ASP A 255 -7.57 15.81 -16.09
N GLN A 256 -7.72 15.21 -17.28
CA GLN A 256 -7.72 13.76 -17.43
C GLN A 256 -6.37 13.14 -17.07
N GLU A 257 -5.26 13.81 -17.39
CA GLU A 257 -3.92 13.28 -17.16
C GLU A 257 -3.64 13.18 -15.66
N LEU A 258 -3.86 14.27 -14.92
CA LEU A 258 -3.70 14.29 -13.47
C LEU A 258 -4.67 13.34 -12.78
N TYR A 259 -5.94 13.29 -13.24
CA TYR A 259 -6.91 12.35 -12.70
C TYR A 259 -6.44 10.90 -12.85
N GLN A 260 -5.99 10.50 -14.05
CA GLN A 260 -5.52 9.13 -14.29
C GLN A 260 -4.24 8.82 -13.52
N LEU A 261 -3.32 9.78 -13.43
CA LEU A 261 -2.10 9.66 -12.62
C LEU A 261 -2.43 9.41 -11.15
N CYS A 262 -3.38 10.18 -10.58
CA CYS A 262 -3.80 10.00 -9.19
C CYS A 262 -4.53 8.66 -8.97
N LYS A 263 -5.35 8.24 -9.94
CA LYS A 263 -6.20 7.06 -9.79
C LYS A 263 -5.44 5.75 -9.97
N ASN A 264 -4.59 5.69 -10.99
CA ASN A 264 -3.95 4.46 -11.45
C ASN A 264 -2.43 4.48 -11.31
N GLY A 265 -1.83 5.64 -11.04
CA GLY A 265 -0.42 5.74 -10.67
C GLY A 265 -0.16 5.34 -9.22
N LEU A 266 1.06 5.64 -8.76
CA LEU A 266 1.49 5.35 -7.40
C LEU A 266 0.67 6.17 -6.39
N PHE A 267 0.00 5.50 -5.45
CA PHE A 267 -0.74 6.17 -4.40
C PHE A 267 0.21 6.74 -3.34
N THR A 268 0.67 7.96 -3.57
CA THR A 268 1.56 8.69 -2.67
C THR A 268 0.79 9.58 -1.68
N PRO A 269 1.41 9.98 -0.57
CA PRO A 269 0.85 10.98 0.34
C PRO A 269 0.46 12.31 -0.33
N VAL A 270 1.12 12.68 -1.43
CA VAL A 270 0.83 13.90 -2.20
C VAL A 270 -0.62 13.92 -2.68
N VAL A 271 -1.17 12.78 -3.08
CA VAL A 271 -2.57 12.67 -3.55
C VAL A 271 -3.55 13.04 -2.42
N CYS A 272 -3.23 12.72 -1.16
CA CYS A 272 -4.04 13.11 0.00
C CYS A 272 -4.02 14.62 0.26
N ARG A 273 -3.04 15.34 -0.29
CA ARG A 273 -2.89 16.79 -0.11
C ARG A 273 -3.44 17.63 -1.27
N LEU A 274 -3.53 17.04 -2.45
CA LEU A 274 -3.90 17.72 -3.69
C LEU A 274 -5.22 18.51 -3.58
N LEU A 275 -6.20 17.96 -2.85
CA LEU A 275 -7.58 18.44 -2.87
C LEU A 275 -8.01 19.11 -1.56
N ILE A 276 -7.10 19.26 -0.59
CA ILE A 276 -7.38 19.90 0.71
C ILE A 276 -7.93 21.32 0.53
N TRP A 277 -7.43 22.04 -0.47
CA TRP A 277 -7.82 23.44 -0.73
C TRP A 277 -9.33 23.59 -1.01
N THR A 278 -9.94 22.62 -1.70
CA THR A 278 -11.38 22.64 -2.05
C THR A 278 -12.33 22.47 -0.86
N TYR A 279 -11.83 21.93 0.26
CA TYR A 279 -12.64 21.69 1.47
C TYR A 279 -12.42 22.75 2.55
N LEU A 280 -11.24 23.39 2.59
CA LEU A 280 -10.94 24.48 3.52
C LEU A 280 -11.44 25.85 3.04
N ASN A 281 -11.73 26.01 1.75
CA ASN A 281 -12.34 27.21 1.17
C ASN A 281 -13.44 26.81 0.18
N PRO A 282 -14.74 26.95 0.52
CA PRO A 282 -15.85 26.66 -0.40
C PRO A 282 -16.04 27.73 -1.49
N SER A 283 -15.12 28.70 -1.62
CA SER A 283 -15.06 29.60 -2.77
C SER A 283 -14.85 28.77 -4.05
N PRO A 284 -15.44 29.16 -5.19
CA PRO A 284 -15.15 28.50 -6.46
C PRO A 284 -13.64 28.50 -6.68
N LEU A 285 -13.11 27.39 -7.20
CA LEU A 285 -11.72 27.30 -7.66
C LEU A 285 -11.36 28.62 -8.36
N PRO A 286 -10.24 29.30 -8.04
CA PRO A 286 -9.71 30.25 -8.98
C PRO A 286 -9.55 29.46 -10.26
N GLU A 287 -10.22 29.91 -11.31
CA GLU A 287 -10.05 29.36 -12.64
C GLU A 287 -8.54 29.24 -12.85
N ILE A 288 -8.06 28.00 -12.94
CA ILE A 288 -6.69 27.75 -13.38
C ILE A 288 -6.73 28.07 -14.87
N PHE A 289 -6.73 29.36 -15.19
CA PHE A 289 -6.35 29.84 -16.50
C PHE A 289 -4.89 29.49 -16.65
N PHE A 290 -4.60 28.35 -17.26
CA PHE A 290 -3.45 28.27 -18.15
C PHE A 290 -3.73 29.28 -19.27
N SER A 291 -3.36 30.54 -19.02
CA SER A 291 -3.23 31.52 -20.09
C SER A 291 -2.07 31.03 -20.94
N THR A 292 -2.38 30.28 -22.00
CA THR A 292 -1.51 30.06 -23.15
C THR A 292 -1.37 31.38 -23.88
N THR A 293 -0.78 32.38 -23.23
CA THR A 293 -0.18 33.50 -23.95
C THR A 293 1.16 32.98 -24.43
N LEU A 294 1.17 32.44 -25.65
CA LEU A 294 2.38 32.34 -26.46
C LEU A 294 3.04 33.72 -26.45
N THR A 295 4.05 33.89 -25.61
CA THR A 295 4.88 35.08 -25.62
C THR A 295 5.94 34.83 -26.68
N THR A 296 5.57 35.07 -27.94
CA THR A 296 6.54 35.21 -29.03
C THR A 296 7.37 36.45 -28.75
N PHE A 297 8.62 36.27 -28.32
CA PHE A 297 9.61 37.34 -28.31
C PHE A 297 10.01 37.63 -29.77
N THR A 298 9.41 38.67 -30.36
CA THR A 298 9.91 39.30 -31.57
C THR A 298 10.57 40.62 -31.22
N HIS A 299 11.88 40.69 -31.45
CA HIS A 299 12.69 41.88 -31.29
C HIS A 299 12.54 42.76 -32.55
N SER A 300 11.93 43.94 -32.43
CA SER A 300 11.99 44.97 -33.48
C SER A 300 11.79 46.38 -32.90
N SER A 301 12.78 47.22 -33.17
CA SER A 301 12.88 48.64 -32.83
C SER A 301 11.90 49.50 -33.67
N PRO A 302 11.53 50.73 -33.25
CA PRO A 302 10.34 51.42 -33.72
C PRO A 302 10.61 52.35 -34.90
N HIS A 303 9.70 52.41 -35.89
CA HIS A 303 9.45 53.62 -36.69
C HIS A 303 8.08 53.61 -37.39
N SER A 304 7.45 54.79 -37.35
CA SER A 304 6.54 55.44 -38.32
C SER A 304 5.13 54.90 -38.63
N GLN A 305 4.15 55.70 -38.17
CA GLN A 305 3.07 56.41 -38.89
C GLN A 305 1.99 55.69 -39.75
N SER A 306 0.76 56.21 -39.55
CA SER A 306 -0.41 56.30 -40.45
C SER A 306 -1.21 55.00 -40.68
N SER A 307 -2.51 54.95 -40.96
CA SER A 307 -3.69 55.84 -40.89
C SER A 307 -4.90 54.99 -41.35
N THR A 308 -6.14 55.30 -40.90
CA THR A 308 -7.46 54.91 -41.47
C THR A 308 -7.82 53.40 -41.48
N HIS A 309 -9.05 52.89 -41.30
CA HIS A 309 -10.41 53.34 -41.60
C HIS A 309 -11.43 52.55 -40.73
N SER A 310 -12.61 53.14 -40.55
CA SER A 310 -13.81 52.67 -39.82
C SER A 310 -14.61 51.53 -40.52
N PRO A 311 -15.71 50.99 -39.91
CA PRO A 311 -16.03 49.55 -39.83
C PRO A 311 -17.22 49.09 -40.70
N GLN A 312 -17.48 47.77 -40.78
CA GLN A 312 -18.85 47.18 -40.89
C GLN A 312 -18.88 45.64 -40.72
N PRO A 313 -20.07 45.01 -40.44
CA PRO A 313 -20.22 43.81 -39.61
C PRO A 313 -20.56 42.53 -40.39
N GLN A 314 -20.33 41.34 -39.79
CA GLN A 314 -20.94 40.09 -40.29
C GLN A 314 -21.42 39.12 -39.19
N LEU A 315 -22.74 38.88 -39.27
CA LEU A 315 -23.54 37.68 -39.02
C LEU A 315 -23.02 36.58 -38.08
N THR A 316 -23.75 36.40 -36.97
CA THR A 316 -23.75 35.20 -36.13
C THR A 316 -24.86 34.24 -36.58
N HIS A 317 -24.51 33.03 -37.02
CA HIS A 317 -25.46 31.92 -37.14
C HIS A 317 -25.40 31.06 -35.86
N THR A 318 -26.53 30.95 -35.15
CA THR A 318 -26.67 30.11 -33.96
C THR A 318 -27.33 28.79 -34.36
N LEU A 319 -26.59 27.67 -34.30
CA LEU A 319 -27.15 26.32 -34.40
C LEU A 319 -27.35 25.76 -32.99
N LYS A 320 -28.61 25.70 -32.54
CA LYS A 320 -29.01 25.01 -31.31
C LYS A 320 -29.29 23.54 -31.64
N THR A 321 -28.45 22.65 -31.16
CA THR A 321 -28.75 21.21 -31.09
C THR A 321 -28.93 20.81 -29.63
N LYS A 322 -30.18 20.48 -29.26
CA LYS A 322 -30.52 19.87 -27.96
C LYS A 322 -30.16 18.38 -28.02
N PHE A 323 -29.19 17.94 -27.21
CA PHE A 323 -29.01 16.53 -26.88
C PHE A 323 -29.63 16.27 -25.51
N GLN A 324 -30.71 15.47 -25.46
CA GLN A 324 -31.16 14.84 -24.21
C GLN A 324 -30.49 13.46 -24.12
N LEU A 325 -29.60 13.28 -23.13
CA LEU A 325 -29.18 11.95 -22.69
C LEU A 325 -30.05 11.53 -21.51
N THR A 326 -30.89 10.52 -21.71
CA THR A 326 -31.49 9.73 -20.63
C THR A 326 -30.49 8.65 -20.20
N PHE A 327 -29.79 8.87 -19.09
CA PHE A 327 -28.91 7.87 -18.48
C PHE A 327 -29.76 6.91 -17.62
N ASN A 328 -29.98 5.70 -18.13
CA ASN A 328 -30.55 4.60 -17.35
C ASN A 328 -29.47 3.53 -17.17
N MET A 329 -28.64 3.67 -16.12
CA MET A 329 -27.53 2.76 -15.84
C MET A 329 -27.90 1.82 -14.68
N LYS A 330 -28.55 0.70 -15.01
CA LYS A 330 -28.60 -0.47 -14.11
C LYS A 330 -27.29 -1.24 -14.25
N PHE A 331 -26.28 -0.89 -13.46
CA PHE A 331 -25.07 -1.71 -13.35
C PHE A 331 -25.39 -2.97 -12.54
N SER A 332 -25.41 -4.11 -13.22
CA SER A 332 -25.45 -5.41 -12.53
C SER A 332 -24.16 -5.58 -11.74
N ILE A 333 -24.26 -6.01 -10.48
CA ILE A 333 -23.12 -6.36 -9.61
C ILE A 333 -22.15 -7.29 -10.34
N VAL A 334 -22.65 -8.17 -11.21
CA VAL A 334 -21.84 -9.07 -12.04
C VAL A 334 -20.90 -8.33 -12.99
N ALA A 335 -21.35 -7.22 -13.60
CA ALA A 335 -20.53 -6.44 -14.53
C ALA A 335 -19.41 -5.68 -13.81
N VAL A 336 -19.69 -5.12 -12.63
CA VAL A 336 -18.68 -4.51 -11.77
C VAL A 336 -17.66 -5.57 -11.31
N MET A 337 -18.13 -6.77 -10.96
CA MET A 337 -17.27 -7.88 -10.52
C MET A 337 -16.40 -8.44 -11.65
N ALA A 338 -16.91 -8.54 -12.88
CA ALA A 338 -16.14 -8.98 -14.03
C ALA A 338 -15.01 -7.99 -14.38
N VAL A 339 -15.29 -6.68 -14.32
CA VAL A 339 -14.27 -5.63 -14.51
C VAL A 339 -13.21 -5.70 -13.41
N ILE A 340 -13.58 -5.94 -12.15
CA ILE A 340 -12.63 -6.04 -11.04
C ILE A 340 -11.76 -7.30 -11.16
N VAL A 341 -12.33 -8.46 -11.50
CA VAL A 341 -11.55 -9.69 -11.73
C VAL A 341 -10.59 -9.49 -12.92
N ALA A 342 -11.03 -8.84 -13.99
CA ALA A 342 -10.17 -8.51 -15.11
C ALA A 342 -9.02 -7.56 -14.72
N VAL A 343 -9.25 -6.57 -13.85
CA VAL A 343 -8.19 -5.67 -13.35
C VAL A 343 -7.21 -6.38 -12.40
N VAL A 344 -7.68 -7.32 -11.57
CA VAL A 344 -6.82 -8.15 -10.69
C VAL A 344 -6.00 -9.17 -11.50
N SER A 345 -6.59 -9.72 -12.56
CA SER A 345 -5.92 -10.66 -13.48
C SER A 345 -5.03 -9.95 -14.49
N ALA A 346 -5.29 -8.68 -14.80
CA ALA A 346 -4.47 -7.81 -15.63
C ALA A 346 -3.46 -7.01 -14.79
N VAL A 347 -2.76 -7.69 -13.86
CA VAL A 347 -1.35 -7.34 -13.66
C VAL A 347 -0.75 -7.37 -15.06
N PRO A 348 -0.20 -6.27 -15.58
CA PRO A 348 0.31 -6.26 -16.93
C PRO A 348 1.46 -7.27 -16.97
N THR A 349 1.24 -8.41 -17.62
CA THR A 349 2.33 -9.08 -18.32
C THR A 349 2.65 -8.17 -19.50
N LYS A 350 3.31 -7.04 -19.20
CA LYS A 350 4.14 -6.42 -20.20
C LYS A 350 5.19 -7.48 -20.45
N GLU A 351 5.06 -8.17 -21.57
CA GLU A 351 6.05 -9.08 -22.09
C GLU A 351 7.27 -8.21 -22.45
N SER A 352 7.97 -7.73 -21.42
CA SER A 352 9.30 -7.18 -21.59
C SER A 352 10.18 -8.39 -21.87
N ARG A 353 10.34 -8.71 -23.16
CA ARG A 353 11.65 -9.21 -23.58
C ARG A 353 12.63 -8.15 -23.10
N SER A 354 13.33 -8.45 -22.01
CA SER A 354 14.51 -7.70 -21.60
C SER A 354 15.44 -7.69 -22.80
N GLN A 355 15.49 -6.58 -23.53
CA GLN A 355 16.51 -6.38 -24.55
C GLN A 355 17.82 -6.22 -23.79
N CYS A 356 18.55 -7.32 -23.65
CA CYS A 356 19.97 -7.30 -23.31
C CYS A 356 20.76 -7.00 -24.57
N ASP A 357 21.92 -6.35 -24.44
CA ASP A 357 22.78 -6.06 -25.59
C ASP A 357 23.40 -7.37 -26.12
N PRO A 358 23.24 -7.72 -27.41
CA PRO A 358 23.79 -8.95 -27.96
C PRO A 358 25.29 -9.10 -27.71
N GLY A 359 25.70 -10.22 -27.12
CA GLY A 359 27.11 -10.48 -26.76
C GLY A 359 27.54 -9.88 -25.41
N SER A 360 26.65 -9.20 -24.69
CA SER A 360 26.90 -8.78 -23.31
C SER A 360 26.83 -9.97 -22.35
N SER A 361 27.62 -9.90 -21.27
CA SER A 361 27.60 -10.85 -20.17
C SER A 361 27.92 -10.14 -18.87
N SER A 362 27.15 -10.39 -17.80
CA SER A 362 27.39 -9.82 -16.46
C SER A 362 27.27 -10.86 -15.35
N CYS A 363 28.06 -10.72 -14.28
CA CYS A 363 27.90 -11.54 -13.07
C CYS A 363 26.66 -11.05 -12.28
N ASP A 364 25.96 -11.94 -11.57
CA ASP A 364 24.72 -11.59 -10.86
C ASP A 364 24.92 -10.70 -9.61
N SER A 365 26.17 -10.52 -9.15
CA SER A 365 26.48 -9.68 -7.99
C SER A 365 27.12 -8.35 -8.40
N PRO A 366 26.63 -7.19 -7.90
CA PRO A 366 27.22 -5.87 -8.15
C PRO A 366 28.62 -5.69 -7.52
N THR A 367 29.09 -6.65 -6.74
CA THR A 367 30.45 -6.67 -6.18
C THR A 367 31.47 -7.36 -7.09
N GLY A 368 31.06 -7.86 -8.27
CA GLY A 368 31.94 -8.62 -9.17
C GLY A 368 32.30 -10.03 -8.66
N TYR A 369 31.60 -10.52 -7.63
CA TYR A 369 31.81 -11.85 -7.04
C TYR A 369 30.46 -12.57 -6.89
N GLY A 370 30.24 -13.61 -7.69
CA GLY A 370 29.03 -14.46 -7.65
C GLY A 370 29.31 -15.87 -8.15
N ARG A 371 28.34 -16.80 -8.02
CA ARG A 371 28.42 -18.13 -8.66
C ARG A 371 27.81 -18.14 -10.06
N ASP A 372 26.86 -17.25 -10.28
CA ASP A 372 25.99 -17.26 -11.44
C ASP A 372 26.29 -16.06 -12.33
N TYR A 373 26.14 -16.25 -13.64
CA TYR A 373 26.33 -15.23 -14.65
C TYR A 373 25.33 -15.37 -15.79
N THR A 374 25.12 -14.26 -16.47
CA THR A 374 24.20 -14.18 -17.62
C THR A 374 24.96 -13.89 -18.90
N VAL A 375 24.50 -14.47 -20.01
CA VAL A 375 24.98 -14.18 -21.36
C VAL A 375 23.80 -13.85 -22.25
N CYS A 376 23.91 -12.76 -23.00
CA CYS A 376 22.94 -12.36 -23.99
C CYS A 376 23.31 -12.90 -25.38
N ASP A 377 22.46 -13.72 -25.98
CA ASP A 377 22.69 -14.25 -27.32
C ASP A 377 22.41 -13.22 -28.43
N SER A 378 22.75 -13.57 -29.67
CA SER A 378 22.55 -12.71 -30.85
C SER A 378 21.08 -12.40 -31.18
N ARG A 379 20.13 -13.07 -30.52
CA ARG A 379 18.68 -12.88 -30.65
C ARG A 379 18.08 -12.19 -29.42
N HIS A 380 18.90 -11.60 -28.55
CA HIS A 380 18.50 -10.95 -27.30
C HIS A 380 17.86 -11.93 -26.29
N GLY A 381 18.23 -13.21 -26.37
CA GLY A 381 17.89 -14.23 -25.39
C GLY A 381 18.88 -14.21 -24.22
N LEU A 382 18.36 -14.07 -23.00
CA LEU A 382 19.16 -14.13 -21.78
C LEU A 382 19.32 -15.59 -21.33
N HIS A 383 20.56 -16.05 -21.19
CA HIS A 383 20.89 -17.40 -20.72
C HIS A 383 21.65 -17.34 -19.40
N HIS A 384 21.29 -18.19 -18.44
CA HIS A 384 21.91 -18.25 -17.11
C HIS A 384 22.87 -19.44 -17.02
N PHE A 385 24.03 -19.22 -16.43
CA PHE A 385 25.07 -20.21 -16.22
C PHE A 385 25.63 -20.11 -14.80
N SER A 386 26.20 -21.20 -14.30
CA SER A 386 26.83 -21.26 -12.99
C SER A 386 28.27 -21.77 -13.10
N CYS A 387 29.20 -21.14 -12.39
CA CYS A 387 30.55 -21.63 -12.24
C CYS A 387 30.59 -22.94 -11.43
N GLN A 388 31.61 -23.77 -11.68
CA GLN A 388 31.83 -25.00 -10.92
C GLN A 388 32.06 -24.71 -9.42
N GLU A 389 31.72 -25.69 -8.58
CA GLU A 389 31.87 -25.60 -7.13
C GLU A 389 33.33 -25.30 -6.74
N GLY A 390 33.55 -24.20 -6.02
CA GLY A 390 34.89 -23.69 -5.68
C GLY A 390 35.41 -22.54 -6.56
N SER A 391 34.68 -22.15 -7.62
CA SER A 391 35.00 -21.01 -8.49
C SER A 391 33.99 -19.86 -8.34
N ALA A 392 34.40 -18.65 -8.72
CA ALA A 392 33.58 -17.44 -8.76
C ALA A 392 33.59 -16.80 -10.15
N CYS A 393 32.47 -16.17 -10.53
CA CYS A 393 32.33 -15.34 -11.71
C CYS A 393 33.09 -14.03 -11.54
N CYS A 394 33.86 -13.64 -12.56
CA CYS A 394 34.58 -12.37 -12.62
C CYS A 394 34.49 -11.73 -14.01
N GLU A 395 34.32 -10.41 -14.08
CA GLU A 395 34.38 -9.64 -15.31
C GLU A 395 35.84 -9.45 -15.76
N VAL A 396 36.13 -9.73 -17.03
CA VAL A 396 37.45 -9.60 -17.66
C VAL A 396 37.31 -8.81 -18.97
N GLN A 397 38.42 -8.32 -19.52
CA GLN A 397 38.45 -7.42 -20.70
C GLN A 397 37.66 -7.91 -21.92
N ASN A 398 37.40 -9.22 -22.03
CA ASN A 398 36.69 -9.85 -23.14
C ASN A 398 35.46 -10.68 -22.69
N GLY A 399 34.84 -10.37 -21.54
CA GLY A 399 33.61 -11.03 -21.06
C GLY A 399 33.70 -11.52 -19.63
N ILE A 400 33.24 -12.75 -19.36
CA ILE A 400 33.24 -13.36 -18.02
C ILE A 400 34.13 -14.59 -17.97
N ALA A 401 34.82 -14.77 -16.84
CA ALA A 401 35.54 -15.99 -16.51
C ALA A 401 35.13 -16.56 -15.15
N CYS A 402 35.14 -17.89 -15.03
CA CYS A 402 35.04 -18.59 -13.75
C CYS A 402 36.46 -18.88 -13.23
N ALA A 403 36.84 -18.29 -12.09
CA ALA A 403 38.17 -18.46 -11.50
C ALA A 403 38.11 -18.72 -10.00
N THR A 404 39.21 -19.20 -9.42
CA THR A 404 39.32 -19.39 -7.97
C THR A 404 39.16 -18.06 -7.21
N PRO A 405 38.37 -18.02 -6.12
CA PRO A 405 38.19 -16.81 -5.31
C PRO A 405 39.54 -16.18 -4.92
N GLY A 406 39.72 -14.89 -5.23
CA GLY A 406 40.96 -14.14 -4.94
C GLY A 406 42.01 -14.10 -6.06
N THR A 407 41.78 -14.78 -7.19
CA THR A 407 42.64 -14.69 -8.39
C THR A 407 42.16 -13.68 -9.42
N CYS A 408 40.96 -13.09 -9.21
CA CYS A 408 40.40 -12.07 -10.07
C CYS A 408 41.09 -10.73 -9.79
N ARG A 409 41.94 -10.27 -10.70
CA ARG A 409 42.42 -8.89 -10.68
C ARG A 409 41.32 -8.01 -11.24
N GLU A 410 40.92 -6.99 -10.48
CA GLU A 410 40.14 -5.87 -10.99
C GLU A 410 40.89 -5.21 -12.15
N MET A 411 40.14 -4.71 -13.13
CA MET A 411 40.64 -3.74 -14.10
C MET A 411 40.42 -2.32 -13.59
#